data_AF-F9WFR0-F1
#
_entry.id   AF-F9WFR0-F1
#
_cell.length_a   1.000
_cell.length_b   1.000
_cell.length_c   1.000
_cell.angle_alpha   90.00
_cell.angle_beta   90.00
_cell.angle_gamma   90.00
#
_symmetry.space_group_name_H-M   'P 1'
#
loop_
_entity.id
_entity.type
_entity.pdbx_description
1 polymer ?
#
loop_
_entity_poly.entity_id
_entity_poly.type
_entity_poly.pdbx_seq_one_letter_code
_entity_poly.pdbx_strand_id
1 'polypeptide(L)'
;MMKLFMVVMMVMGGWVREWRVMANGEDSVNEGDNRGPFELLCKIYNVAQHPPMKPVDTKEYQKMVDDINALSAAANGKESVNTQSEETKSAQTQLIGITREAQKLLGEIKKVNPEGEVERAKNTFNQVIFGEHGKEGDLYHGKVNGVQNRITACGSKEKEGTGAGKNLVVDFFCLCAEPSSGDEVVDKVCGVSVGSGRESGWGGGKLVSPDTMWNQVKSGCQKFATQSVTSTQTGYFLHREFVDTISAGGNVKVGSLETSRKPGMLGTAVSETRESNFNCNGKKEITVRDKVGSGSCVFYGNRKWAENIAWLKKFKEGLQLIDKLNTETASWQHQLTTLLNRARELYEKVKADTQLEEEDTDDS
;
A
#
# COMPACT_ATOMS: atom_id res chain seq x y z
N MET A 1 -9.63 43.42 33.65
CA MET A 1 -10.95 43.52 33.01
C MET A 1 -10.73 43.64 31.50
N MET A 2 -11.06 42.60 30.74
CA MET A 2 -12.13 42.62 29.70
C MET A 2 -11.88 43.67 28.61
N LYS A 3 -11.84 43.40 27.30
CA LYS A 3 -12.41 42.36 26.43
C LYS A 3 -11.79 42.61 25.02
N LEU A 4 -11.23 41.61 24.34
CA LEU A 4 -11.89 40.64 23.44
C LEU A 4 -12.15 41.14 21.99
N PHE A 5 -11.53 40.41 21.06
CA PHE A 5 -11.89 40.13 19.66
C PHE A 5 -11.88 41.26 18.62
N MET A 6 -10.78 41.31 17.86
CA MET A 6 -10.84 41.63 16.44
C MET A 6 -10.40 40.40 15.64
N VAL A 7 -11.26 40.03 14.71
CA VAL A 7 -11.32 38.78 13.95
C VAL A 7 -10.11 38.63 13.04
N VAL A 8 -9.33 37.55 13.23
CA VAL A 8 -8.36 37.05 12.25
C VAL A 8 -9.01 35.89 11.51
N MET A 9 -9.66 36.19 10.38
CA MET A 9 -10.04 35.22 9.37
C MET A 9 -9.66 35.81 8.02
N MET A 10 -8.55 35.35 7.44
CA MET A 10 -8.09 35.53 6.05
C MET A 10 -6.59 35.18 6.07
N VAL A 11 -5.99 34.24 5.33
CA VAL A 11 -6.39 33.35 4.25
C VAL A 11 -5.38 32.19 4.33
N MET A 12 -5.78 31.00 4.79
CA MET A 12 -5.00 29.77 4.53
C MET A 12 -5.46 29.26 3.17
N GLY A 13 -5.01 29.94 2.12
CA GLY A 13 -5.18 29.52 0.74
C GLY A 13 -4.33 28.27 0.53
N GLY A 14 -4.96 27.12 0.71
CA GLY A 14 -4.38 25.85 0.33
C GLY A 14 -3.98 25.89 -1.14
N TRP A 15 -2.76 25.45 -1.43
CA TRP A 15 -2.28 25.19 -2.77
C TRP A 15 -3.09 24.06 -3.40
N VAL A 16 -4.28 24.41 -3.89
CA VAL A 16 -4.92 23.68 -4.98
C VAL A 16 -4.06 23.96 -6.19
N ARG A 17 -3.17 23.02 -6.55
CA ARG A 17 -2.50 23.04 -7.85
C ARG A 17 -3.58 23.13 -8.91
N GLU A 18 -3.71 24.30 -9.53
CA GLU A 18 -4.55 24.53 -10.69
C GLU A 18 -4.08 23.61 -11.82
N TRP A 19 -4.77 22.50 -12.03
CA TRP A 19 -4.72 21.75 -13.28
C TRP A 19 -5.54 22.51 -14.33
N ARG A 20 -5.03 23.67 -14.78
CA ARG A 20 -5.55 24.30 -16.01
C ARG A 20 -4.98 23.55 -17.20
N VAL A 21 -5.69 22.51 -17.62
CA VAL A 21 -5.54 21.93 -18.96
C VAL A 21 -6.18 22.93 -19.94
N MET A 22 -5.42 23.34 -20.96
CA MET A 22 -5.93 24.18 -22.05
C MET A 22 -7.07 23.44 -22.75
N ALA A 23 -8.30 23.91 -22.57
CA ALA A 23 -9.47 23.39 -23.26
C ALA A 23 -9.53 23.97 -24.69
N ASN A 24 -8.73 23.40 -25.60
CA ASN A 24 -9.18 23.25 -26.98
C ASN A 24 -9.73 21.83 -27.05
N GLY A 25 -11.06 21.70 -26.97
CA GLY A 25 -11.72 20.40 -27.01
C GLY A 25 -11.52 19.75 -28.38
N GLU A 26 -10.47 18.94 -28.51
CA GLU A 26 -10.34 17.99 -29.61
C GLU A 26 -11.31 16.83 -29.36
N ASP A 27 -11.99 16.37 -30.41
CA ASP A 27 -13.03 15.34 -30.40
C ASP A 27 -12.45 13.91 -30.24
N SER A 28 -11.30 13.80 -29.57
CA SER A 28 -10.51 12.57 -29.47
C SER A 28 -9.81 12.41 -28.13
N VAL A 29 -9.61 11.16 -27.72
CA VAL A 29 -8.61 10.82 -26.70
C VAL A 29 -7.22 11.04 -27.30
N ASN A 30 -6.35 11.71 -26.57
CA ASN A 30 -5.02 12.11 -27.04
C ASN A 30 -3.91 11.45 -26.23
N GLU A 31 -2.69 11.53 -26.76
CA GLU A 31 -1.47 11.16 -26.02
C GLU A 31 -1.42 11.90 -24.68
N GLY A 32 -1.14 11.16 -23.61
CA GLY A 32 -0.98 11.74 -22.28
C GLY A 32 -2.25 12.17 -21.55
N ASP A 33 -3.45 12.05 -22.15
CA ASP A 33 -4.73 12.37 -21.49
C ASP A 33 -4.92 11.61 -20.16
N ASN A 34 -4.33 10.43 -20.04
CA ASN A 34 -4.38 9.59 -18.84
C ASN A 34 -3.08 9.59 -18.03
N ARG A 35 -2.13 10.50 -18.29
CA ARG A 35 -0.87 10.56 -17.55
C ARG A 35 -1.06 10.76 -16.05
N GLY A 36 -1.97 11.65 -15.64
CA GLY A 36 -2.28 11.88 -14.22
C GLY A 36 -2.88 10.65 -13.54
N PRO A 37 -3.97 10.07 -14.06
CA PRO A 37 -4.51 8.79 -13.60
C PRO A 37 -3.47 7.67 -13.54
N PHE A 38 -2.61 7.56 -14.55
CA PHE A 38 -1.53 6.56 -14.60
C PHE A 38 -0.51 6.77 -13.48
N GLU A 39 -0.04 8.00 -13.27
CA GLU A 39 0.87 8.36 -12.20
C GLU A 39 0.30 7.99 -10.82
N LEU A 40 -0.97 8.27 -10.58
CA LEU A 40 -1.65 7.92 -9.32
C LEU A 40 -1.66 6.41 -9.08
N LEU A 41 -2.06 5.62 -10.09
CA LEU A 41 -2.02 4.17 -10.01
C LEU A 41 -0.60 3.64 -9.82
N CYS A 42 0.41 4.24 -10.46
CA CYS A 42 1.81 3.87 -10.28
C CYS A 42 2.31 4.11 -8.85
N LYS A 43 1.94 5.22 -8.21
CA LYS A 43 2.28 5.47 -6.79
C LYS A 43 1.68 4.42 -5.88
N ILE A 44 0.41 4.03 -6.11
CA ILE A 44 -0.26 2.97 -5.36
C ILE A 44 0.42 1.62 -5.61
N TYR A 45 0.72 1.30 -6.88
CA TYR A 45 1.46 0.10 -7.27
C TYR A 45 2.82 0.02 -6.56
N ASN A 46 3.57 1.11 -6.51
CA ASN A 46 4.89 1.14 -5.87
C ASN A 46 4.80 0.88 -4.35
N VAL A 47 3.76 1.38 -3.67
CA VAL A 47 3.50 1.04 -2.26
C VAL A 47 3.11 -0.44 -2.12
N ALA A 48 2.32 -0.99 -3.03
CA ALA A 48 1.95 -2.40 -2.99
C ALA A 48 3.13 -3.34 -3.31
N GLN A 49 4.01 -2.96 -4.23
CA GLN A 49 5.19 -3.72 -4.60
C GLN A 49 6.26 -3.66 -3.50
N HIS A 50 6.36 -2.54 -2.79
CA HIS A 50 7.30 -2.30 -1.72
C HIS A 50 6.59 -1.77 -0.47
N PRO A 51 5.85 -2.63 0.26
CA PRO A 51 5.07 -2.19 1.41
C PRO A 51 5.97 -1.61 2.51
N PRO A 52 5.53 -0.53 3.20
CA PRO A 52 6.33 0.21 4.18
C PRO A 52 6.46 -0.53 5.53
N MET A 53 7.01 -1.74 5.49
CA MET A 53 7.18 -2.62 6.66
C MET A 53 8.53 -2.38 7.32
N LYS A 54 8.55 -2.33 8.65
CA LYS A 54 9.81 -2.43 9.39
C LYS A 54 10.31 -3.87 9.37
N PRO A 55 11.64 -4.08 9.38
CA PRO A 55 12.20 -5.40 9.63
C PRO A 55 11.68 -5.94 10.96
N VAL A 56 11.30 -7.22 10.97
CA VAL A 56 10.91 -7.94 12.17
C VAL A 56 11.85 -9.11 12.33
N ASP A 57 12.67 -9.09 13.38
CA ASP A 57 13.59 -10.17 13.71
C ASP A 57 13.25 -10.76 15.09
N THR A 58 12.59 -11.90 15.07
CA THR A 58 12.23 -12.59 16.32
C THR A 58 13.45 -13.16 17.05
N LYS A 59 14.59 -13.30 16.37
CA LYS A 59 15.85 -13.77 16.99
C LYS A 59 16.44 -12.72 17.91
N GLU A 60 16.26 -11.43 17.61
CA GLU A 60 16.70 -10.35 18.50
C GLU A 60 15.93 -10.41 19.83
N TYR A 61 14.61 -10.61 19.77
CA TYR A 61 13.79 -10.77 20.97
C TYR A 61 14.20 -12.00 21.79
N GLN A 62 14.46 -13.13 21.13
CA GLN A 62 14.96 -14.34 21.80
C GLN A 62 16.29 -14.07 22.49
N LYS A 63 17.23 -13.39 21.81
CA LYS A 63 18.53 -13.04 22.37
C LYS A 63 18.41 -12.16 23.62
N MET A 64 17.53 -11.16 23.63
CA MET A 64 17.32 -10.33 24.82
C MET A 64 16.83 -11.16 26.02
N VAL A 65 15.95 -12.13 25.79
CA VAL A 65 15.45 -13.03 26.84
C VAL A 65 16.54 -13.98 27.31
N ASP A 66 17.37 -14.49 26.41
CA ASP A 66 18.52 -15.34 26.74
C ASP A 66 19.56 -14.58 27.57
N ASP A 67 19.83 -13.32 27.24
CA ASP A 67 20.69 -12.44 28.03
C ASP A 67 20.13 -12.22 29.46
N ILE A 68 18.81 -11.98 29.59
CA ILE A 68 18.14 -11.88 30.90
C ILE A 68 18.28 -13.18 31.69
N ASN A 69 18.03 -14.34 31.06
CA ASN A 69 18.17 -15.66 31.69
C ASN A 69 19.62 -15.86 32.18
N ALA A 70 20.62 -15.48 31.39
CA ALA A 70 22.02 -15.61 31.74
C ALA A 70 22.40 -14.73 32.95
N LEU A 71 21.92 -13.49 33.00
CA LEU A 71 22.13 -12.60 34.14
C LEU A 71 21.51 -13.16 35.42
N SER A 72 20.27 -13.66 35.34
CA SER A 72 19.60 -14.30 36.47
C SER A 72 20.34 -15.56 36.93
N ALA A 73 20.79 -16.41 36.01
CA ALA A 73 21.56 -17.61 36.36
C ALA A 73 22.89 -17.27 37.02
N ALA A 74 23.61 -16.26 36.51
CA ALA A 74 24.88 -15.82 37.08
C ALA A 74 24.71 -15.23 38.50
N ALA A 75 23.63 -14.49 38.76
CA ALA A 75 23.33 -13.94 40.09
C ALA A 75 22.93 -15.02 41.12
N ASN A 76 22.22 -16.07 40.69
CA ASN A 76 21.71 -17.12 41.57
C ASN A 76 22.67 -18.32 41.70
N GLY A 77 23.60 -18.51 40.77
CA GLY A 77 24.59 -19.59 40.82
C GLY A 77 25.68 -19.42 41.90
N LYS A 78 25.73 -18.26 42.57
CA LYS A 78 26.64 -17.96 43.69
C LYS A 78 26.06 -18.30 45.07
N GLU A 79 25.22 -19.34 45.17
CA GLU A 79 24.61 -19.83 46.43
C GLU A 79 25.63 -20.31 47.51
N SER A 80 26.94 -20.19 47.30
CA SER A 80 27.94 -20.85 48.16
C SER A 80 28.39 -20.08 49.41
N VAL A 81 27.81 -18.92 49.75
CA VAL A 81 28.18 -18.23 51.00
C VAL A 81 26.96 -17.77 51.78
N ASN A 82 26.87 -18.26 53.02
CA ASN A 82 25.74 -18.11 53.94
C ASN A 82 25.64 -16.70 54.56
N THR A 83 26.23 -15.68 53.91
CA THR A 83 26.38 -14.29 54.39
C THR A 83 25.68 -13.24 53.53
N GLN A 84 24.94 -13.64 52.48
CA GLN A 84 24.32 -12.66 51.57
C GLN A 84 23.39 -11.67 52.29
N SER A 85 23.61 -10.38 52.02
CA SER A 85 22.77 -9.27 52.48
C SER A 85 21.29 -9.46 52.07
N GLU A 86 20.36 -8.89 52.84
CA GLU A 86 18.93 -8.88 52.47
C GLU A 86 18.68 -8.13 51.14
N GLU A 87 19.55 -7.18 50.80
CA GLU A 87 19.50 -6.44 49.53
C GLU A 87 19.87 -7.34 48.35
N THR A 88 20.89 -8.20 48.50
CA THR A 88 21.29 -9.23 47.51
C THR A 88 20.16 -10.22 47.25
N LYS A 89 19.54 -10.76 48.32
CA LYS A 89 18.40 -11.70 48.19
C LYS A 89 17.19 -11.05 47.52
N SER A 90 16.93 -9.78 47.84
CA SER A 90 15.88 -8.98 47.18
C SER A 90 16.17 -8.79 45.69
N ALA A 91 17.39 -8.44 45.33
CA ALA A 91 17.80 -8.25 43.93
C ALA A 91 17.72 -9.55 43.12
N GLN A 92 18.18 -10.67 43.68
CA GLN A 92 18.02 -12.01 43.10
C GLN A 92 16.54 -12.37 42.87
N THR A 93 15.68 -12.12 43.86
CA THR A 93 14.23 -12.35 43.75
C THR A 93 13.61 -11.52 42.62
N GLN A 94 14.02 -10.25 42.50
CA GLN A 94 13.57 -9.37 41.42
C GLN A 94 14.06 -9.84 40.04
N LEU A 95 15.29 -10.35 39.94
CA LEU A 95 15.82 -10.94 38.70
C LEU A 95 15.00 -12.14 38.23
N ILE A 96 14.60 -13.02 39.15
CA ILE A 96 13.70 -14.15 38.84
C ILE A 96 12.35 -13.64 38.33
N GLY A 97 11.81 -12.58 38.96
CA GLY A 97 10.59 -11.91 38.51
C GLY A 97 10.68 -11.39 37.08
N ILE A 98 11.74 -10.63 36.77
CA ILE A 98 12.02 -10.09 35.42
C ILE A 98 12.18 -11.21 34.40
N THR A 99 12.86 -12.29 34.78
CA THR A 99 13.05 -13.47 33.92
C THR A 99 11.71 -14.07 33.50
N ARG A 100 10.80 -14.27 34.47
CA ARG A 100 9.44 -14.79 34.19
C ARG A 100 8.64 -13.85 33.29
N GLU A 101 8.74 -12.54 33.53
CA GLU A 101 8.07 -11.52 32.71
C GLU A 101 8.56 -11.54 31.27
N ALA A 102 9.88 -11.58 31.06
CA ALA A 102 10.51 -11.64 29.75
C ALA A 102 10.13 -12.92 28.97
N GLN A 103 10.14 -14.08 29.65
CA GLN A 103 9.72 -15.36 29.07
C GLN A 103 8.24 -15.35 28.69
N LYS A 104 7.37 -14.78 29.53
CA LYS A 104 5.94 -14.63 29.24
C LYS A 104 5.73 -13.77 28.00
N LEU A 105 6.38 -12.61 27.94
CA LEU A 105 6.31 -11.70 26.79
C LEU A 105 6.77 -12.39 25.50
N LEU A 106 7.90 -13.10 25.53
CA LEU A 106 8.37 -13.88 24.38
C LEU A 106 7.37 -14.96 23.94
N GLY A 107 6.72 -15.62 24.90
CA GLY A 107 5.65 -16.57 24.61
C GLY A 107 4.45 -15.91 23.92
N GLU A 108 4.09 -14.69 24.31
CA GLU A 108 3.03 -13.90 23.67
C GLU A 108 3.44 -13.48 22.25
N ILE A 109 4.68 -13.02 22.04
CA ILE A 109 5.23 -12.68 20.72
C ILE A 109 5.15 -13.90 19.79
N LYS A 110 5.61 -15.07 20.26
CA LYS A 110 5.59 -16.31 19.47
C LYS A 110 4.17 -16.72 19.06
N LYS A 111 3.16 -16.47 19.91
CA LYS A 111 1.75 -16.73 19.58
C LYS A 111 1.22 -15.83 18.47
N VAL A 112 1.67 -14.57 18.42
CA VAL A 112 1.27 -13.63 17.35
C VAL A 112 1.92 -14.01 16.02
N ASN A 113 3.08 -14.66 16.04
CA ASN A 113 3.85 -15.04 14.86
C ASN A 113 4.14 -13.83 13.93
N PRO A 114 5.00 -12.89 14.35
CA PRO A 114 5.20 -11.63 13.64
C PRO A 114 5.71 -11.81 12.20
N GLU A 115 6.56 -12.81 11.97
CA GLU A 115 7.05 -13.18 10.63
C GLU A 115 5.89 -13.68 9.73
N GLY A 116 4.95 -14.45 10.30
CA GLY A 116 3.73 -14.83 9.59
C GLY A 116 2.83 -13.65 9.25
N GLU A 117 2.74 -12.63 10.11
CA GLU A 117 2.01 -11.39 9.83
C GLU A 117 2.70 -10.55 8.74
N VAL A 118 4.03 -10.53 8.68
CA VAL A 118 4.78 -9.94 7.55
C VAL A 118 4.39 -10.60 6.24
N GLU A 119 4.40 -11.94 6.18
CA GLU A 119 4.01 -12.67 4.97
C GLU A 119 2.54 -12.46 4.62
N ARG A 120 1.65 -12.38 5.62
CA ARG A 120 0.25 -12.02 5.40
C ARG A 120 0.11 -10.62 4.78
N ALA A 121 0.81 -9.62 5.30
CA ALA A 121 0.79 -8.27 4.76
C ALA A 121 1.29 -8.24 3.31
N LYS A 122 2.43 -8.89 3.00
CA LYS A 122 2.95 -9.03 1.64
C LYS A 122 1.93 -9.69 0.70
N ASN A 123 1.32 -10.79 1.13
CA ASN A 123 0.30 -11.49 0.35
C ASN A 123 -0.93 -10.60 0.09
N THR A 124 -1.36 -9.82 1.07
CA THR A 124 -2.46 -8.85 0.90
C THR A 124 -2.12 -7.78 -0.13
N PHE A 125 -0.91 -7.22 -0.12
CA PHE A 125 -0.48 -6.27 -1.15
C PHE A 125 -0.28 -6.92 -2.52
N ASN A 126 0.18 -8.17 -2.60
CA ASN A 126 0.22 -8.93 -3.84
C ASN A 126 -1.19 -9.09 -4.46
N GLN A 127 -2.22 -9.28 -3.62
CA GLN A 127 -3.61 -9.32 -4.08
C GLN A 127 -4.11 -7.95 -4.57
N VAL A 128 -3.54 -6.83 -4.13
CA VAL A 128 -3.85 -5.51 -4.72
C VAL A 128 -3.44 -5.49 -6.18
N ILE A 129 -2.25 -6.02 -6.47
CA ILE A 129 -1.64 -5.97 -7.81
C ILE A 129 -2.32 -6.99 -8.74
N PHE A 130 -2.38 -8.26 -8.32
CA PHE A 130 -2.78 -9.37 -9.19
C PHE A 130 -4.18 -9.93 -8.88
N GLY A 131 -4.80 -9.51 -7.78
CA GLY A 131 -6.05 -10.08 -7.28
C GLY A 131 -5.83 -11.38 -6.50
N GLU A 132 -6.91 -11.90 -5.93
CA GLU A 132 -6.96 -13.19 -5.24
C GLU A 132 -6.41 -14.34 -6.11
N HIS A 133 -5.48 -15.14 -5.58
CA HIS A 133 -4.77 -16.21 -6.30
C HIS A 133 -3.91 -15.78 -7.50
N GLY A 134 -3.80 -14.47 -7.77
CA GLY A 134 -2.91 -13.95 -8.80
C GLY A 134 -1.45 -13.90 -8.33
N LYS A 135 -0.52 -14.11 -9.26
CA LYS A 135 0.92 -14.00 -9.01
C LYS A 135 1.62 -13.39 -10.22
N GLU A 136 2.79 -12.82 -9.98
CA GLU A 136 3.66 -12.34 -11.04
C GLU A 136 4.09 -13.50 -11.97
N GLY A 137 4.17 -13.22 -13.28
CA GLY A 137 4.57 -14.19 -14.30
C GLY A 137 3.49 -15.20 -14.71
N ASP A 138 2.27 -15.06 -14.18
CA ASP A 138 1.13 -15.90 -14.55
C ASP A 138 -0.13 -15.06 -14.81
N LEU A 139 0.01 -14.01 -15.62
CA LEU A 139 -1.13 -13.16 -15.99
C LEU A 139 -2.07 -13.86 -16.99
N TYR A 140 -1.54 -14.79 -17.79
CA TYR A 140 -2.30 -15.50 -18.82
C TYR A 140 -3.26 -16.56 -18.24
N HIS A 141 -2.87 -17.26 -17.16
CA HIS A 141 -3.76 -18.23 -16.49
C HIS A 141 -4.41 -17.66 -15.21
N GLY A 142 -3.92 -16.54 -14.68
CA GLY A 142 -4.45 -15.84 -13.50
C GLY A 142 -5.70 -14.98 -13.74
N LYS A 143 -5.96 -13.96 -12.92
CA LYS A 143 -7.20 -13.12 -12.97
C LYS A 143 -7.40 -12.30 -14.25
N VAL A 144 -6.41 -12.28 -15.15
CA VAL A 144 -6.56 -11.67 -16.48
C VAL A 144 -7.08 -12.69 -17.52
N ASN A 145 -7.10 -13.97 -17.16
CA ASN A 145 -7.77 -15.05 -17.87
C ASN A 145 -9.28 -14.91 -17.77
N GLY A 146 -9.98 -14.93 -18.89
CA GLY A 146 -11.44 -14.71 -18.95
C GLY A 146 -11.88 -13.24 -18.88
N VAL A 147 -10.94 -12.29 -18.84
CA VAL A 147 -11.25 -10.88 -19.08
C VAL A 147 -11.77 -10.77 -20.52
N GLN A 148 -13.08 -10.53 -20.63
CA GLN A 148 -13.83 -10.51 -21.89
C GLN A 148 -13.49 -9.28 -22.75
N ASN A 149 -14.39 -8.93 -23.68
CA ASN A 149 -14.39 -7.63 -24.34
C ASN A 149 -14.09 -6.49 -23.34
N ARG A 150 -13.19 -5.60 -23.74
CA ARG A 150 -12.74 -4.44 -22.97
C ARG A 150 -13.89 -3.60 -22.43
N ILE A 151 -14.98 -3.42 -23.17
CA ILE A 151 -16.17 -2.69 -22.67
C ILE A 151 -16.77 -3.39 -21.44
N THR A 152 -16.91 -4.72 -21.48
CA THR A 152 -17.45 -5.48 -20.34
C THR A 152 -16.49 -5.43 -19.16
N ALA A 153 -15.18 -5.51 -19.40
CA ALA A 153 -14.18 -5.53 -18.36
C ALA A 153 -13.99 -4.16 -17.68
N CYS A 154 -13.94 -3.09 -18.48
CA CYS A 154 -13.58 -1.73 -18.07
C CYS A 154 -14.81 -0.84 -17.83
N GLY A 155 -15.98 -1.20 -18.37
CA GLY A 155 -17.26 -0.52 -18.15
C GLY A 155 -17.69 0.42 -19.29
N SER A 156 -18.90 0.93 -19.13
CA SER A 156 -19.58 1.85 -20.06
C SER A 156 -20.45 2.87 -19.29
N LYS A 157 -21.13 3.77 -20.01
CA LYS A 157 -22.13 4.70 -19.43
C LYS A 157 -23.09 4.01 -18.46
N GLU A 158 -23.59 2.84 -18.85
CA GLU A 158 -24.73 2.19 -18.21
C GLU A 158 -24.31 1.18 -17.14
N LYS A 159 -23.09 0.63 -17.23
CA LYS A 159 -22.67 -0.50 -16.40
C LYS A 159 -21.21 -0.41 -16.01
N GLU A 160 -20.94 -0.65 -14.73
CA GLU A 160 -19.59 -0.83 -14.22
C GLU A 160 -18.88 -2.01 -14.91
N GLY A 161 -17.56 -1.90 -15.02
CA GLY A 161 -16.75 -2.98 -15.57
C GLY A 161 -16.73 -4.20 -14.65
N THR A 162 -16.86 -5.40 -15.20
CA THR A 162 -16.78 -6.65 -14.42
C THR A 162 -15.36 -6.91 -13.90
N GLY A 163 -14.34 -6.38 -14.59
CA GLY A 163 -12.94 -6.42 -14.20
C GLY A 163 -12.48 -5.16 -13.45
N ALA A 164 -13.20 -4.05 -13.61
CA ALA A 164 -12.90 -2.77 -12.95
C ALA A 164 -12.79 -2.93 -11.43
N GLY A 165 -11.65 -2.51 -10.89
CA GLY A 165 -11.43 -2.48 -9.45
C GLY A 165 -11.14 -3.84 -8.82
N LYS A 166 -10.98 -4.91 -9.61
CA LYS A 166 -10.64 -6.23 -9.10
C LYS A 166 -9.16 -6.36 -8.71
N ASN A 167 -8.27 -5.78 -9.51
CA ASN A 167 -6.82 -5.70 -9.28
C ASN A 167 -6.23 -4.55 -10.10
N LEU A 168 -5.02 -4.09 -9.74
CA LEU A 168 -4.38 -2.98 -10.44
C LEU A 168 -4.02 -3.32 -11.89
N VAL A 169 -3.59 -4.55 -12.19
CA VAL A 169 -3.21 -4.96 -13.56
C VAL A 169 -4.34 -4.69 -14.56
N VAL A 170 -5.57 -5.09 -14.24
CA VAL A 170 -6.74 -4.87 -15.09
C VAL A 170 -7.04 -3.37 -15.24
N ASP A 171 -7.00 -2.61 -14.15
CA ASP A 171 -7.26 -1.17 -14.18
C ASP A 171 -6.21 -0.43 -15.03
N PHE A 172 -4.93 -0.80 -14.93
CA PHE A 172 -3.87 -0.27 -15.80
C PHE A 172 -4.12 -0.61 -17.27
N PHE A 173 -4.50 -1.85 -17.58
CA PHE A 173 -4.79 -2.24 -18.96
C PHE A 173 -6.01 -1.51 -19.52
N CYS A 174 -7.07 -1.35 -18.74
CA CYS A 174 -8.22 -0.56 -19.15
C CYS A 174 -7.85 0.91 -19.45
N LEU A 175 -6.98 1.49 -18.62
CA LEU A 175 -6.56 2.89 -18.73
C LEU A 175 -5.55 3.15 -19.85
N CYS A 176 -4.66 2.20 -20.13
CA CYS A 176 -3.46 2.43 -20.94
C CYS A 176 -3.29 1.51 -22.15
N ALA A 177 -3.89 0.33 -22.16
CA ALA A 177 -3.60 -0.65 -23.20
C ALA A 177 -4.05 -0.17 -24.57
N GLU A 178 -3.22 -0.39 -25.57
CA GLU A 178 -3.54 -0.17 -26.97
C GLU A 178 -4.44 -1.31 -27.49
N PRO A 179 -5.41 -1.00 -28.38
CA PRO A 179 -6.18 -2.04 -29.05
C PRO A 179 -5.28 -2.82 -30.01
N SER A 180 -5.51 -4.13 -30.15
CA SER A 180 -4.62 -4.99 -30.93
C SER A 180 -4.77 -4.88 -32.46
N SER A 181 -5.68 -4.04 -32.96
CA SER A 181 -5.78 -3.72 -34.40
C SER A 181 -6.68 -2.50 -34.65
N GLY A 182 -6.31 -1.67 -35.63
CA GLY A 182 -7.16 -0.62 -36.22
C GLY A 182 -6.48 0.76 -36.26
N ASP A 183 -7.04 1.67 -37.06
CA ASP A 183 -6.53 3.05 -37.25
C ASP A 183 -7.00 4.03 -36.14
N GLU A 184 -7.67 3.52 -35.10
CA GLU A 184 -8.27 4.28 -33.99
C GLU A 184 -7.47 4.15 -32.67
N VAL A 185 -6.15 3.94 -32.78
CA VAL A 185 -5.24 3.76 -31.64
C VAL A 185 -4.85 5.12 -31.05
N VAL A 186 -4.90 5.23 -29.72
CA VAL A 186 -4.22 6.32 -28.98
C VAL A 186 -2.86 5.79 -28.55
N ASP A 187 -1.79 6.15 -29.25
CA ASP A 187 -0.43 5.86 -28.78
C ASP A 187 -0.19 6.62 -27.46
N LYS A 188 0.43 5.95 -26.48
CA LYS A 188 0.83 6.55 -25.19
C LYS A 188 -0.26 7.40 -24.51
N VAL A 189 -1.51 6.92 -24.45
CA VAL A 189 -2.56 7.63 -23.70
C VAL A 189 -2.17 7.90 -22.22
N CYS A 190 -1.37 7.02 -21.63
CA CYS A 190 -0.82 7.16 -20.28
C CYS A 190 0.56 7.86 -20.23
N GLY A 191 1.06 8.38 -21.36
CA GLY A 191 2.42 8.89 -21.52
C GLY A 191 3.48 7.79 -21.65
N VAL A 192 3.05 6.53 -21.77
CA VAL A 192 3.88 5.34 -21.99
C VAL A 192 3.12 4.38 -22.92
N SER A 193 3.84 3.65 -23.79
CA SER A 193 3.22 2.63 -24.65
C SER A 193 2.93 1.37 -23.83
N VAL A 194 1.71 0.87 -23.93
CA VAL A 194 1.25 -0.36 -23.25
C VAL A 194 0.51 -1.21 -24.28
N GLY A 195 1.16 -2.23 -24.79
CA GLY A 195 0.80 -2.88 -26.04
C GLY A 195 1.37 -2.14 -27.26
N SER A 196 1.38 -2.83 -28.39
CA SER A 196 1.70 -2.33 -29.72
C SER A 196 1.01 -3.21 -30.78
N GLY A 197 -0.29 -2.94 -31.01
CA GLY A 197 -1.07 -3.63 -32.05
C GLY A 197 -1.18 -5.15 -31.89
N ARG A 198 -0.96 -5.90 -32.98
CA ARG A 198 -1.28 -7.34 -33.06
C ARG A 198 -0.37 -8.24 -32.21
N GLU A 199 0.80 -7.74 -31.83
CA GLU A 199 1.83 -8.52 -31.12
C GLU A 199 1.70 -8.42 -29.59
N SER A 200 1.15 -7.31 -29.11
CA SER A 200 0.81 -7.10 -27.71
C SER A 200 -0.31 -6.06 -27.63
N GLY A 201 -1.39 -6.32 -26.90
CA GLY A 201 -2.53 -5.38 -26.85
C GLY A 201 -3.85 -6.05 -26.50
N TRP A 202 -4.93 -5.27 -26.52
CA TRP A 202 -6.26 -5.75 -26.13
C TRP A 202 -7.28 -5.55 -27.25
N GLY A 203 -7.62 -6.62 -27.97
CA GLY A 203 -8.59 -6.55 -29.07
C GLY A 203 -9.12 -7.92 -29.46
N GLY A 204 -10.22 -7.93 -30.22
CA GLY A 204 -10.95 -9.15 -30.55
C GLY A 204 -11.51 -9.91 -29.34
N GLY A 205 -11.72 -9.22 -28.21
CA GLY A 205 -12.25 -9.80 -26.97
C GLY A 205 -11.22 -10.49 -26.07
N LYS A 206 -9.92 -10.41 -26.37
CA LYS A 206 -8.85 -11.02 -25.58
C LYS A 206 -7.61 -10.14 -25.47
N LEU A 207 -6.80 -10.40 -24.45
CA LEU A 207 -5.47 -9.84 -24.32
C LEU A 207 -4.46 -10.67 -25.13
N VAL A 208 -3.53 -9.98 -25.76
CA VAL A 208 -2.39 -10.55 -26.46
C VAL A 208 -1.14 -10.15 -25.69
N SER A 209 -0.36 -11.13 -25.25
CA SER A 209 0.89 -10.93 -24.52
C SER A 209 0.76 -10.08 -23.25
N PRO A 210 -0.15 -10.42 -22.30
CA PRO A 210 -0.40 -9.60 -21.11
C PRO A 210 0.85 -9.39 -20.24
N ASP A 211 1.78 -10.35 -20.18
CA ASP A 211 3.05 -10.19 -19.47
C ASP A 211 3.94 -9.10 -20.09
N THR A 212 3.94 -8.98 -21.43
CA THR A 212 4.67 -7.90 -22.13
C THR A 212 4.06 -6.54 -21.80
N MET A 213 2.74 -6.44 -21.86
CA MET A 213 2.01 -5.21 -21.49
C MET A 213 2.27 -4.82 -20.03
N TRP A 214 2.27 -5.80 -19.13
CA TRP A 214 2.54 -5.54 -17.72
C TRP A 214 3.98 -5.07 -17.48
N ASN A 215 4.97 -5.63 -18.18
CA ASN A 215 6.35 -5.16 -18.09
C ASN A 215 6.49 -3.71 -18.59
N GLN A 216 5.74 -3.31 -19.62
CA GLN A 216 5.71 -1.92 -20.08
C GLN A 216 5.08 -0.99 -19.04
N VAL A 217 3.98 -1.39 -18.39
CA VAL A 217 3.39 -0.65 -17.27
C VAL A 217 4.40 -0.47 -16.14
N LYS A 218 5.04 -1.56 -15.70
CA LYS A 218 6.08 -1.51 -14.65
C LYS A 218 7.21 -0.56 -15.01
N SER A 219 7.72 -0.64 -16.24
CA SER A 219 8.74 0.27 -16.76
C SER A 219 8.28 1.73 -16.70
N GLY A 220 7.03 2.01 -17.08
CA GLY A 220 6.43 3.33 -16.93
C GLY A 220 6.35 3.82 -15.48
N CYS A 221 6.01 2.93 -14.55
CA CYS A 221 5.89 3.25 -13.13
C CYS A 221 7.24 3.50 -12.42
N GLN A 222 8.36 3.04 -12.97
CA GLN A 222 9.70 3.31 -12.41
C GLN A 222 9.99 4.81 -12.29
N LYS A 223 9.42 5.64 -13.16
CA LYS A 223 9.55 7.11 -13.12
C LYS A 223 8.88 7.76 -11.91
N PHE A 224 7.95 7.05 -11.28
CA PHE A 224 7.18 7.51 -10.12
C PHE A 224 7.51 6.71 -8.85
N ALA A 225 8.61 5.94 -8.89
CA ALA A 225 9.11 5.24 -7.73
C ALA A 225 9.51 6.26 -6.65
N THR A 226 8.73 6.33 -5.58
CA THR A 226 9.16 7.00 -4.36
C THR A 226 10.17 6.12 -3.66
N GLN A 227 11.22 6.71 -3.07
CA GLN A 227 12.09 6.00 -2.13
C GLN A 227 11.22 5.28 -1.08
N SER A 228 11.60 4.04 -0.75
CA SER A 228 10.91 3.23 0.27
C SER A 228 10.72 4.07 1.54
N VAL A 229 9.48 4.43 1.85
CA VAL A 229 9.14 5.11 3.10
C VAL A 229 8.81 4.05 4.13
N THR A 230 9.25 4.23 5.38
CA THR A 230 8.91 3.33 6.49
C THR A 230 7.52 3.62 7.08
N SER A 231 6.72 4.47 6.42
CA SER A 231 5.46 5.00 6.95
C SER A 231 4.29 4.64 6.02
N THR A 232 3.21 4.14 6.62
CA THR A 232 1.92 3.86 5.97
C THR A 232 1.14 5.13 5.62
N GLN A 233 1.54 6.30 6.13
CA GLN A 233 0.84 7.57 5.90
C GLN A 233 0.71 7.92 4.41
N THR A 234 1.77 7.69 3.63
CA THR A 234 1.75 7.86 2.17
C THR A 234 0.72 6.94 1.53
N GLY A 235 0.63 5.68 1.98
CA GLY A 235 -0.40 4.75 1.53
C GLY A 235 -1.82 5.25 1.82
N TYR A 236 -2.09 5.73 3.04
CA TYR A 236 -3.41 6.29 3.36
C TYR A 236 -3.73 7.57 2.59
N PHE A 237 -2.72 8.41 2.33
CA PHE A 237 -2.88 9.58 1.48
C PHE A 237 -3.28 9.16 0.06
N LEU A 238 -2.55 8.21 -0.56
CA LEU A 238 -2.85 7.71 -1.90
C LEU A 238 -4.23 7.03 -1.98
N HIS A 239 -4.63 6.30 -0.93
CA HIS A 239 -5.97 5.73 -0.83
C HIS A 239 -7.04 6.83 -0.89
N ARG A 240 -6.89 7.91 -0.12
CA ARG A 240 -7.83 9.04 -0.14
C ARG A 240 -7.79 9.78 -1.48
N GLU A 241 -6.61 10.09 -1.98
CA GLU A 241 -6.41 10.77 -3.27
C GLU A 241 -7.07 10.00 -4.42
N PHE A 242 -7.00 8.67 -4.41
CA PHE A 242 -7.72 7.83 -5.37
C PHE A 242 -9.24 7.97 -5.24
N VAL A 243 -9.79 7.88 -4.03
CA VAL A 243 -11.23 8.07 -3.79
C VAL A 243 -11.69 9.46 -4.20
N ASP A 244 -10.91 10.50 -3.92
CA ASP A 244 -11.23 11.87 -4.32
C ASP A 244 -11.18 12.04 -5.84
N THR A 245 -10.20 11.43 -6.49
CA THR A 245 -10.03 11.44 -7.96
C THR A 245 -11.24 10.81 -8.67
N ILE A 246 -11.65 9.61 -8.25
CA ILE A 246 -12.83 8.95 -8.84
C ILE A 246 -14.14 9.65 -8.45
N SER A 247 -14.20 10.31 -7.29
CA SER A 247 -15.36 11.12 -6.89
C SER A 247 -15.53 12.35 -7.78
N ALA A 248 -14.42 13.04 -8.07
CA ALA A 248 -14.37 14.13 -9.05
C ALA A 248 -14.63 13.63 -10.48
N GLY A 249 -14.40 12.34 -10.74
CA GLY A 249 -14.75 11.64 -11.97
C GLY A 249 -13.69 11.72 -13.06
N GLY A 250 -13.87 10.97 -14.14
CA GLY A 250 -12.99 11.00 -15.31
C GLY A 250 -13.45 12.04 -16.33
N ASN A 251 -12.61 12.35 -17.31
CA ASN A 251 -12.94 13.29 -18.38
C ASN A 251 -13.83 12.64 -19.44
N VAL A 252 -14.92 13.31 -19.83
CA VAL A 252 -15.72 12.97 -21.01
C VAL A 252 -15.73 14.17 -21.94
N LYS A 253 -14.94 14.09 -23.02
CA LYS A 253 -14.88 15.10 -24.08
C LYS A 253 -16.14 14.98 -24.95
N VAL A 254 -16.76 16.11 -25.30
CA VAL A 254 -18.03 16.15 -26.05
C VAL A 254 -17.94 17.15 -27.19
N GLY A 255 -17.44 16.73 -28.35
CA GLY A 255 -17.29 17.64 -29.47
C GLY A 255 -16.47 18.89 -29.10
N SER A 256 -16.81 20.02 -29.74
CA SER A 256 -16.30 21.35 -29.39
C SER A 256 -16.84 21.93 -28.07
N LEU A 257 -17.52 21.14 -27.23
CA LEU A 257 -18.09 21.60 -25.97
C LEU A 257 -17.11 21.40 -24.81
N GLU A 258 -17.42 22.05 -23.69
CA GLU A 258 -16.68 21.88 -22.45
C GLU A 258 -16.63 20.40 -22.02
N THR A 259 -15.44 19.97 -21.60
CA THR A 259 -15.23 18.61 -21.09
C THR A 259 -16.05 18.41 -19.81
N SER A 260 -16.92 17.38 -19.83
CA SER A 260 -17.71 17.01 -18.65
C SER A 260 -16.95 16.00 -17.79
N ARG A 261 -17.30 15.92 -16.50
CA ARG A 261 -16.72 14.93 -15.57
C ARG A 261 -17.73 13.85 -15.24
N LYS A 262 -17.29 12.59 -15.25
CA LYS A 262 -18.12 11.43 -14.88
C LYS A 262 -17.63 10.81 -13.56
N PRO A 263 -18.34 11.03 -12.44
CA PRO A 263 -18.03 10.37 -11.18
C PRO A 263 -17.99 8.85 -11.31
N GLY A 264 -17.08 8.21 -10.60
CA GLY A 264 -16.83 6.77 -10.65
C GLY A 264 -16.06 6.31 -11.89
N MET A 265 -15.65 7.23 -12.76
CA MET A 265 -14.76 6.95 -13.88
C MET A 265 -13.34 7.43 -13.56
N LEU A 266 -12.34 6.67 -14.02
CA LEU A 266 -10.94 7.06 -14.08
C LEU A 266 -10.48 7.07 -15.53
N GLY A 267 -9.75 8.11 -15.94
CA GLY A 267 -9.27 8.27 -17.32
C GLY A 267 -10.18 9.15 -18.17
N THR A 268 -10.11 8.95 -19.48
CA THR A 268 -10.69 9.86 -20.48
C THR A 268 -11.52 9.10 -21.50
N ALA A 269 -12.68 9.66 -21.81
CA ALA A 269 -13.62 9.16 -22.80
C ALA A 269 -14.11 10.28 -23.71
N VAL A 270 -14.74 9.90 -24.82
CA VAL A 270 -15.31 10.78 -25.84
C VAL A 270 -16.77 10.38 -26.08
N SER A 271 -17.65 11.37 -26.20
CA SER A 271 -19.09 11.18 -26.44
C SER A 271 -19.64 12.21 -27.43
N GLU A 272 -20.63 11.84 -28.25
CA GLU A 272 -21.27 12.79 -29.19
C GLU A 272 -22.22 13.75 -28.48
N THR A 273 -22.73 13.38 -27.32
CA THR A 273 -23.76 14.14 -26.61
C THR A 273 -23.34 14.42 -25.17
N ARG A 274 -23.89 15.50 -24.59
CA ARG A 274 -23.74 15.80 -23.16
C ARG A 274 -24.30 14.69 -22.27
N GLU A 275 -25.18 13.85 -22.81
CA GLU A 275 -25.73 12.67 -22.14
C GLU A 275 -24.73 11.49 -22.14
N SER A 276 -23.45 11.76 -21.84
CA SER A 276 -22.40 10.82 -21.42
C SER A 276 -22.44 9.41 -22.03
N ASN A 277 -22.72 9.27 -23.33
CA ASN A 277 -22.68 7.98 -24.04
C ASN A 277 -21.22 7.66 -24.32
N PHE A 278 -20.55 7.00 -23.35
CA PHE A 278 -19.15 6.63 -23.43
C PHE A 278 -18.96 5.13 -23.21
N ASN A 279 -17.87 4.59 -23.78
CA ASN A 279 -17.41 3.23 -23.50
C ASN A 279 -15.91 3.24 -23.23
N CYS A 280 -15.49 2.47 -22.23
CA CYS A 280 -14.06 2.25 -21.99
C CYS A 280 -13.54 1.13 -22.90
N ASN A 281 -13.50 1.40 -24.20
CA ASN A 281 -13.17 0.43 -25.25
C ASN A 281 -11.74 0.58 -25.82
N GLY A 282 -10.99 1.58 -25.37
CA GLY A 282 -9.63 1.86 -25.81
C GLY A 282 -9.47 2.64 -27.10
N LYS A 283 -10.58 3.08 -27.69
CA LYS A 283 -10.55 3.77 -28.99
C LYS A 283 -10.38 5.28 -28.81
N LYS A 284 -9.72 5.88 -29.78
CA LYS A 284 -9.42 7.33 -29.85
C LYS A 284 -10.67 8.19 -30.05
N GLU A 285 -11.52 7.79 -30.99
CA GLU A 285 -12.63 8.61 -31.51
C GLU A 285 -13.92 7.80 -31.58
N ILE A 286 -15.03 8.48 -31.87
CA ILE A 286 -16.34 7.86 -32.03
C ILE A 286 -16.43 7.27 -33.43
N THR A 287 -16.87 6.01 -33.53
CA THR A 287 -17.13 5.40 -34.85
C THR A 287 -18.36 6.02 -35.48
N VAL A 288 -18.15 6.78 -36.58
CA VAL A 288 -19.15 7.59 -37.30
C VAL A 288 -20.40 6.81 -37.72
N ARG A 289 -20.30 5.49 -37.95
CA ARG A 289 -21.43 4.65 -38.38
C ARG A 289 -22.43 4.37 -37.27
N ASP A 290 -21.97 4.24 -36.02
CA ASP A 290 -22.80 3.73 -34.92
C ASP A 290 -22.98 4.76 -33.79
N LYS A 291 -22.31 5.92 -33.84
CA LYS A 291 -22.35 6.98 -32.81
C LYS A 291 -22.05 6.46 -31.40
N VAL A 292 -21.21 5.43 -31.34
CA VAL A 292 -20.87 4.72 -30.10
C VAL A 292 -19.70 5.44 -29.44
N GLY A 293 -19.91 5.90 -28.21
CA GLY A 293 -18.86 6.53 -27.43
C GLY A 293 -17.61 5.65 -27.27
N SER A 294 -16.48 6.30 -27.07
CA SER A 294 -15.17 5.67 -26.97
C SER A 294 -14.38 6.22 -25.79
N GLY A 295 -13.24 5.61 -25.48
CA GLY A 295 -12.44 6.05 -24.36
C GLY A 295 -11.44 5.04 -23.86
N SER A 296 -10.36 5.55 -23.28
CA SER A 296 -9.43 4.77 -22.48
C SER A 296 -9.68 5.13 -21.01
N CYS A 297 -10.46 4.30 -20.34
CA CYS A 297 -10.96 4.60 -19.00
C CYS A 297 -11.27 3.33 -18.21
N VAL A 298 -11.60 3.50 -16.93
CA VAL A 298 -12.19 2.48 -16.06
C VAL A 298 -13.43 3.09 -15.44
N PHE A 299 -14.56 2.40 -15.46
CA PHE A 299 -15.79 2.82 -14.79
C PHE A 299 -16.19 1.85 -13.68
N TYR A 300 -16.13 2.34 -12.44
CA TYR A 300 -16.37 1.63 -11.19
C TYR A 300 -17.82 1.75 -10.69
N GLY A 301 -18.75 2.23 -11.53
CA GLY A 301 -20.13 2.47 -11.12
C GLY A 301 -20.30 3.73 -10.26
N ASN A 302 -21.51 3.93 -9.73
CA ASN A 302 -21.93 5.26 -9.31
C ASN A 302 -21.76 5.60 -7.82
N ARG A 303 -21.42 4.67 -6.91
CA ARG A 303 -21.32 4.96 -5.45
C ARG A 303 -20.41 4.00 -4.67
N LYS A 304 -20.01 4.44 -3.47
CA LYS A 304 -19.31 3.69 -2.41
C LYS A 304 -18.00 3.03 -2.86
N TRP A 305 -17.19 3.74 -3.63
CA TRP A 305 -15.99 3.17 -4.25
C TRP A 305 -14.97 2.61 -3.24
N ALA A 306 -14.76 3.28 -2.11
CA ALA A 306 -13.92 2.77 -1.02
C ALA A 306 -14.40 1.41 -0.48
N GLU A 307 -15.69 1.13 -0.57
CA GLU A 307 -16.33 -0.12 -0.14
C GLU A 307 -16.60 -1.09 -1.31
N ASN A 308 -16.35 -0.74 -2.57
CA ASN A 308 -16.74 -1.57 -3.71
C ASN A 308 -15.55 -1.98 -4.59
N ILE A 309 -14.48 -1.17 -4.62
CA ILE A 309 -13.26 -1.48 -5.36
C ILE A 309 -12.43 -2.48 -4.53
N ALA A 310 -12.31 -3.70 -5.03
CA ALA A 310 -11.73 -4.83 -4.28
C ALA A 310 -10.25 -4.62 -3.96
N TRP A 311 -9.45 -4.19 -4.94
CA TRP A 311 -8.02 -3.94 -4.70
C TRP A 311 -7.80 -2.79 -3.73
N LEU A 312 -8.67 -1.77 -3.73
CA LEU A 312 -8.56 -0.63 -2.83
C LEU A 312 -8.86 -1.02 -1.37
N LYS A 313 -9.82 -1.92 -1.15
CA LYS A 313 -10.03 -2.54 0.18
C LYS A 313 -8.80 -3.29 0.64
N LYS A 314 -8.23 -4.13 -0.23
CA LYS A 314 -7.03 -4.91 0.08
C LYS A 314 -5.84 -4.01 0.35
N PHE A 315 -5.73 -2.89 -0.35
CA PHE A 315 -4.70 -1.90 -0.10
C PHE A 315 -4.83 -1.29 1.30
N LYS A 316 -6.05 -0.88 1.69
CA LYS A 316 -6.32 -0.38 3.05
C LYS A 316 -6.08 -1.44 4.13
N GLU A 317 -6.53 -2.68 3.90
CA GLU A 317 -6.31 -3.83 4.79
C GLU A 317 -4.81 -4.08 5.00
N GLY A 318 -4.01 -4.07 3.91
CA GLY A 318 -2.56 -4.21 3.97
C GLY A 318 -1.91 -3.11 4.82
N LEU A 319 -2.33 -1.85 4.66
CA LEU A 319 -1.81 -0.75 5.47
C LEU A 319 -2.13 -0.93 6.96
N GLN A 320 -3.34 -1.38 7.29
CA GLN A 320 -3.75 -1.63 8.68
C GLN A 320 -2.98 -2.79 9.33
N LEU A 321 -2.68 -3.84 8.56
CA LEU A 321 -1.82 -4.94 9.04
C LEU A 321 -0.42 -4.43 9.36
N ILE A 322 0.16 -3.57 8.50
CA ILE A 322 1.47 -2.97 8.73
C ILE A 322 1.46 -2.05 9.96
N ASP A 323 0.44 -1.20 10.11
CA ASP A 323 0.32 -0.31 11.29
C ASP A 323 0.32 -1.11 12.59
N LYS A 324 -0.50 -2.16 12.64
CA LYS A 324 -0.59 -3.05 13.79
C LYS A 324 0.76 -3.70 14.07
N LEU A 325 1.37 -4.32 13.07
CA LEU A 325 2.65 -5.00 13.22
C LEU A 325 3.77 -4.04 13.67
N ASN A 326 3.88 -2.86 13.05
CA ASN A 326 4.88 -1.86 13.40
C ASN A 326 4.69 -1.32 14.83
N THR A 327 3.44 -1.23 15.30
CA THR A 327 3.12 -0.79 16.67
C THR A 327 3.43 -1.87 17.70
N GLU A 328 3.03 -3.11 17.43
CA GLU A 328 3.27 -4.25 18.32
C GLU A 328 4.77 -4.53 18.46
N THR A 329 5.51 -4.57 17.35
CA THR A 329 6.97 -4.79 17.36
C THR A 329 7.72 -3.70 18.11
N ALA A 330 7.35 -2.43 17.93
CA ALA A 330 7.94 -1.34 18.70
C ALA A 330 7.66 -1.47 20.20
N SER A 331 6.44 -1.88 20.58
CA SER A 331 6.06 -2.11 21.98
C SER A 331 6.86 -3.26 22.59
N TRP A 332 6.99 -4.40 21.90
CA TRP A 332 7.74 -5.55 22.37
C TRP A 332 9.23 -5.25 22.54
N GLN A 333 9.84 -4.60 21.54
CA GLN A 333 11.24 -4.18 21.62
C GLN A 333 11.47 -3.28 22.84
N HIS A 334 10.57 -2.31 23.08
CA HIS A 334 10.67 -1.41 24.22
C HIS A 334 10.56 -2.16 25.56
N GLN A 335 9.58 -3.05 25.70
CA GLN A 335 9.39 -3.84 26.92
C GLN A 335 10.59 -4.75 27.20
N LEU A 336 11.07 -5.51 26.21
CA LEU A 336 12.24 -6.39 26.36
C LEU A 336 13.51 -5.59 26.69
N THR A 337 13.74 -4.46 26.03
CA THR A 337 14.87 -3.58 26.34
C THR A 337 14.80 -3.06 27.78
N THR A 338 13.62 -2.68 28.24
CA THR A 338 13.41 -2.20 29.61
C THR A 338 13.69 -3.31 30.63
N LEU A 339 13.21 -4.53 30.37
CA LEU A 339 13.47 -5.69 31.23
C LEU A 339 14.96 -6.04 31.27
N LEU A 340 15.63 -6.02 30.12
CA LEU A 340 17.07 -6.29 30.02
C LEU A 340 17.89 -5.26 30.80
N ASN A 341 17.56 -3.97 30.69
CA ASN A 341 18.27 -2.92 31.43
C ASN A 341 18.06 -3.06 32.95
N ARG A 342 16.83 -3.33 33.39
CA ARG A 342 16.53 -3.62 34.81
C ARG A 342 17.28 -4.86 35.32
N ALA A 343 17.38 -5.90 34.50
CA ALA A 343 18.15 -7.10 34.85
C ALA A 343 19.65 -6.79 35.00
N ARG A 344 20.22 -5.97 34.10
CA ARG A 344 21.62 -5.54 34.20
C ARG A 344 21.88 -4.74 35.47
N GLU A 345 21.01 -3.79 35.80
CA GLU A 345 21.14 -2.98 37.02
C GLU A 345 21.10 -3.84 38.29
N LEU A 346 20.19 -4.81 38.37
CA LEU A 346 20.10 -5.71 39.52
C LEU A 346 21.29 -6.66 39.60
N TYR A 347 21.77 -7.16 38.46
CA TYR A 347 22.95 -8.02 38.41
C TYR A 347 24.21 -7.29 38.91
N GLU A 348 24.43 -6.04 38.48
CA GLU A 348 25.59 -5.26 38.95
C GLU A 348 25.52 -4.99 40.46
N LYS A 349 24.32 -4.81 41.04
CA LYS A 349 24.16 -4.71 42.51
C LYS A 349 24.57 -5.99 43.22
N VAL A 350 24.04 -7.14 42.79
CA VAL A 350 24.40 -8.46 43.36
C VAL A 350 25.91 -8.69 43.26
N LYS A 351 26.51 -8.35 42.11
CA LYS A 351 27.94 -8.50 41.88
C LYS A 351 28.78 -7.61 42.80
N ALA A 352 28.41 -6.34 42.97
CA ALA A 352 29.14 -5.41 43.85
C ALA A 352 29.10 -5.88 45.32
N ASP A 353 27.94 -6.28 45.82
CA ASP A 353 27.78 -6.76 47.20
C ASP A 353 28.60 -8.05 47.44
N THR A 354 28.66 -8.94 46.45
CA THR A 354 29.48 -10.15 46.57
C THR A 354 30.98 -9.85 46.59
N GLN A 355 31.44 -8.83 45.85
CA GLN A 355 32.86 -8.44 45.84
C GLN A 355 33.30 -7.80 47.16
N LEU A 356 32.40 -7.02 47.80
CA LEU A 356 32.64 -6.48 49.14
C LEU A 356 32.73 -7.59 50.21
N GLU A 357 31.87 -8.61 50.12
CA GLU A 357 31.95 -9.77 51.02
C GLU A 357 33.25 -10.58 50.86
N GLU A 358 33.78 -10.72 49.64
CA GLU A 358 35.06 -11.43 49.40
C GLU A 358 36.26 -10.66 50.00
N GLU A 359 36.32 -9.32 49.86
CA GLU A 359 37.39 -8.49 50.43
C GLU A 359 37.39 -8.49 51.97
N ASP A 360 36.22 -8.43 52.61
CA ASP A 360 36.11 -8.43 54.09
C ASP A 360 36.53 -9.79 54.72
N THR A 361 36.53 -10.88 53.96
CA THR A 361 36.94 -12.20 54.45
C THR A 361 38.44 -12.51 54.35
N ASP A 362 39.18 -11.83 53.48
CA ASP A 362 40.64 -12.05 53.28
C ASP A 362 41.52 -11.24 54.26
N ASP A 363 40.96 -10.25 54.96
CA ASP A 363 41.65 -9.40 55.95
C ASP A 363 41.47 -9.85 57.42
N SER A 364 40.84 -11.03 57.65
CA SER A 364 40.70 -11.66 58.99
C SER A 364 41.69 -12.82 59.22
#